data_AF-A0A3N9V0T7-F1
#
_entry.id   AF-A0A3N9V0T7-F1
#
_cell.length_a   1.000
_cell.length_b   1.000
_cell.length_c   1.000
_cell.angle_alpha   90.00
_cell.angle_beta   90.00
_cell.angle_gamma   90.00
#
_symmetry.space_group_name_H-M   'P 1'
#
loop_
_entity.id
_entity.type
_entity.pdbx_description
1 polymer ?
#
loop_
_entity_poly.entity_id
_entity_poly.type
_entity_poly.pdbx_seq_one_letter_code
_entity_poly.pdbx_strand_id
1 'polypeptide(L)'
;YENVKRVALGNIYREYLDIGREFDLPLLLSTTTWRASRERIDAAGFAGVDVNGDNVRFLHALLKSYGGYAEKVVICGLMSCRGNAYIPGEALAVSEAMQFHSWQAEKLAVAGIDLFLAATLPAISEATGLAFALAATGKPYALSFVVRPEGTLLDGTPLKDAIASIDATVIPRPWAYMVNCTHASFARSALMHETNSSATVRQRVVGLLANTAALSPEELDDSTSLVEEDPESFGNSVAALHRELGLKILGGCCGTDDRHIRSLASQLAKRRK
;
A
#
# COMPACT_ATOMS: atom_id res chain seq x y z
N TYR A 1 -23.08 4.31 0.86
CA TYR A 1 -23.38 5.53 1.66
C TYR A 1 -24.39 5.27 2.78
N GLU A 2 -24.44 4.07 3.34
CA GLU A 2 -25.34 3.74 4.45
C GLU A 2 -24.66 4.03 5.79
N ASN A 3 -25.41 4.56 6.76
CA ASN A 3 -24.85 4.93 8.07
C ASN A 3 -24.23 3.73 8.82
N VAL A 4 -24.89 2.56 8.78
CA VAL A 4 -24.38 1.34 9.44
C VAL A 4 -23.01 0.94 8.88
N LYS A 5 -22.84 0.98 7.55
CA LYS A 5 -21.55 0.69 6.89
C LYS A 5 -20.49 1.75 7.23
N ARG A 6 -20.87 3.03 7.33
CA ARG A 6 -19.97 4.12 7.75
C ARG A 6 -19.49 3.95 9.19
N VAL A 7 -20.36 3.52 10.10
CA VAL A 7 -20.00 3.22 11.50
C VAL A 7 -19.05 2.04 11.57
N ALA A 8 -19.34 0.95 10.84
CA ALA A 8 -18.46 -0.22 10.78
C ALA A 8 -17.06 0.15 10.25
N LEU A 9 -16.98 0.91 9.16
CA LEU A 9 -15.71 1.43 8.64
C LEU A 9 -14.97 2.27 9.68
N GLY A 10 -15.70 3.12 10.41
CA GLY A 10 -15.11 3.92 11.49
C GLY A 10 -14.55 3.07 12.63
N ASN A 11 -15.18 1.95 12.96
CA ASN A 11 -14.68 1.04 14.00
C ASN A 11 -13.36 0.39 13.56
N ILE A 12 -13.26 -0.09 12.32
CA ILE A 12 -12.02 -0.64 11.76
C ILE A 12 -10.88 0.37 11.83
N TYR A 13 -11.12 1.62 11.41
CA TYR A 13 -10.07 2.64 11.50
C TYR A 13 -9.68 2.97 12.95
N ARG A 14 -10.63 2.96 13.89
CA ARG A 14 -10.33 3.19 15.31
C ARG A 14 -9.47 2.07 15.88
N GLU A 15 -9.67 0.82 15.49
CA GLU A 15 -8.80 -0.30 15.93
C GLU A 15 -7.32 0.00 15.63
N TYR A 16 -7.01 0.42 14.39
CA TYR A 16 -5.63 0.75 14.01
C TYR A 16 -5.11 2.03 14.65
N LEU A 17 -5.95 3.07 14.77
CA LEU A 17 -5.57 4.33 15.41
C LEU A 17 -5.34 4.15 16.92
N ASP A 18 -6.13 3.32 17.58
CA ASP A 18 -6.00 3.01 19.01
C ASP A 18 -4.72 2.22 19.27
N ILE A 19 -4.39 1.24 18.43
CA ILE A 19 -3.10 0.53 18.49
C ILE A 19 -1.94 1.52 18.32
N GLY A 20 -1.98 2.35 17.28
CA GLY A 20 -0.92 3.32 17.02
C GLY A 20 -0.72 4.29 18.19
N ARG A 21 -1.82 4.77 18.80
CA ARG A 21 -1.80 5.65 19.98
C ARG A 21 -1.27 4.95 21.22
N GLU A 22 -1.70 3.71 21.47
CA GLU A 22 -1.29 2.92 22.63
C GLU A 22 0.23 2.66 22.65
N PHE A 23 0.81 2.36 21.48
CA PHE A 23 2.25 2.11 21.34
C PHE A 23 3.07 3.36 20.97
N ASP A 24 2.43 4.53 20.87
CA ASP A 24 3.02 5.81 20.46
C ASP A 24 3.79 5.76 19.13
N LEU A 25 3.31 4.96 18.17
CA LEU A 25 3.93 4.80 16.86
C LEU A 25 3.30 5.74 15.82
N PRO A 26 4.10 6.35 14.92
CA PRO A 26 3.55 7.00 13.73
C PRO A 26 2.75 6.02 12.88
N LEU A 27 1.64 6.47 12.31
CA LEU A 27 0.72 5.63 11.54
C LEU A 27 0.53 6.17 10.13
N LEU A 28 0.71 5.30 9.14
CA LEU A 28 0.30 5.54 7.78
C LEU A 28 -1.11 4.97 7.58
N LEU A 29 -2.10 5.82 7.32
CA LEU A 29 -3.51 5.43 7.23
C LEU A 29 -4.03 5.71 5.82
N SER A 30 -4.43 4.66 5.09
CA SER A 30 -4.89 4.79 3.71
C SER A 30 -6.40 5.02 3.61
N THR A 31 -6.83 5.78 2.60
CA THR A 31 -8.24 5.89 2.20
C THR A 31 -8.75 4.56 1.65
N THR A 32 -10.04 4.23 1.85
CA THR A 32 -10.67 3.07 1.19
C THR A 32 -11.00 3.35 -0.28
N THR A 33 -9.97 3.66 -1.07
CA THR A 33 -10.10 4.11 -2.47
C THR A 33 -9.27 3.28 -3.45
N TRP A 34 -8.75 2.12 -3.05
CA TRP A 34 -7.88 1.26 -3.85
C TRP A 34 -8.33 1.07 -5.32
N ARG A 35 -9.65 0.97 -5.55
CA ARG A 35 -10.28 0.85 -6.87
C ARG A 35 -11.35 1.91 -7.17
N ALA A 36 -11.26 3.08 -6.56
CA ALA A 36 -12.23 4.17 -6.72
C ALA A 36 -11.98 5.01 -8.00
N SER A 37 -11.79 4.33 -9.14
CA SER A 37 -11.71 4.96 -10.45
C SER A 37 -13.08 5.44 -10.91
N ARG A 38 -13.12 6.38 -11.87
CA ARG A 38 -14.37 6.88 -12.43
C ARG A 38 -15.24 5.77 -12.98
N GLU A 39 -14.64 4.88 -13.77
CA GLU A 39 -15.31 3.73 -14.38
C GLU A 39 -16.01 2.85 -13.32
N ARG A 40 -15.33 2.53 -12.21
CA ARG A 40 -15.90 1.67 -11.17
C ARG A 40 -16.93 2.38 -10.29
N ILE A 41 -16.73 3.67 -10.03
CA ILE A 41 -17.72 4.49 -9.31
C ILE A 41 -19.02 4.58 -10.12
N ASP A 42 -18.90 4.86 -11.43
CA ASP A 42 -20.03 4.95 -12.34
C ASP A 42 -20.75 3.59 -12.44
N ALA A 43 -20.01 2.49 -12.63
CA ALA A 43 -20.56 1.13 -12.68
C ALA A 43 -21.24 0.69 -11.37
N ALA A 44 -20.80 1.22 -10.23
CA ALA A 44 -21.42 0.99 -8.93
C ALA A 44 -22.67 1.86 -8.68
N GLY A 45 -23.09 2.68 -9.64
CA GLY A 45 -24.28 3.55 -9.53
C GLY A 45 -24.03 4.84 -8.75
N PHE A 46 -22.77 5.24 -8.56
CA PHE A 46 -22.39 6.45 -7.83
C PHE A 46 -21.82 7.54 -8.73
N ALA A 47 -22.24 7.56 -10.00
CA ALA A 47 -21.80 8.58 -10.96
C ALA A 47 -22.05 10.00 -10.42
N GLY A 48 -21.02 10.85 -10.51
CA GLY A 48 -21.04 12.22 -9.99
C GLY A 48 -20.81 12.36 -8.48
N VAL A 49 -20.75 11.26 -7.72
CA VAL A 49 -20.43 11.30 -6.29
C VAL A 49 -18.92 11.37 -6.07
N ASP A 50 -18.49 12.25 -5.17
CA ASP A 50 -17.08 12.43 -4.81
C ASP A 50 -16.59 11.37 -3.81
N VAL A 51 -16.60 10.09 -4.23
CA VAL A 51 -16.20 8.94 -3.38
C VAL A 51 -14.78 9.10 -2.86
N ASN A 52 -13.85 9.59 -3.70
CA ASN A 52 -12.46 9.82 -3.31
C ASN A 52 -12.36 10.90 -2.22
N GLY A 53 -12.98 12.07 -2.42
CA GLY A 53 -12.94 13.13 -1.41
C GLY A 53 -13.74 12.81 -0.15
N ASP A 54 -14.83 12.03 -0.24
CA ASP A 54 -15.59 11.60 0.93
C ASP A 54 -14.76 10.71 1.86
N ASN A 55 -13.92 9.85 1.30
CA ASN A 55 -13.00 9.01 2.07
C ASN A 55 -11.96 9.85 2.82
N VAL A 56 -11.39 10.86 2.17
CA VAL A 56 -10.42 11.76 2.79
C VAL A 56 -11.07 12.60 3.90
N ARG A 57 -12.26 13.18 3.63
CA ARG A 57 -13.04 13.93 4.63
C ARG A 57 -13.42 13.06 5.82
N PHE A 58 -13.76 11.80 5.58
CA PHE A 58 -14.09 10.85 6.63
C PHE A 58 -12.90 10.59 7.56
N LEU A 59 -11.70 10.36 7.02
CA LEU A 59 -10.50 10.16 7.83
C LEU A 59 -10.12 11.40 8.63
N HIS A 60 -10.13 12.57 8.00
CA HIS A 60 -9.90 13.84 8.71
C HIS A 60 -10.91 14.06 9.84
N ALA A 61 -12.19 13.73 9.62
CA ALA A 61 -13.20 13.82 10.67
C ALA A 61 -12.94 12.85 11.83
N LEU A 62 -12.46 11.64 11.54
CA LEU A 62 -12.10 10.64 12.54
C LEU A 62 -10.90 11.10 13.39
N LEU A 63 -9.87 11.66 12.75
CA LEU A 63 -8.66 12.13 13.45
C LEU A 63 -8.91 13.26 14.45
N LYS A 64 -10.00 14.03 14.29
CA LYS A 64 -10.38 15.07 15.26
C LYS A 64 -10.57 14.54 16.69
N SER A 65 -10.92 13.25 16.86
CA SER A 65 -11.07 12.65 18.18
C SER A 65 -9.77 12.08 18.78
N TYR A 66 -8.63 12.22 18.09
CA TYR A 66 -7.35 11.64 18.51
C TYR A 66 -6.37 12.64 19.15
N GLY A 67 -6.76 13.91 19.30
CA GLY A 67 -5.95 14.93 19.98
C GLY A 67 -4.53 15.05 19.38
N GLY A 68 -3.51 15.22 20.22
CA GLY A 68 -2.12 15.34 19.76
C GLY A 68 -1.57 14.10 19.03
N TYR A 69 -2.18 12.91 19.20
CA TYR A 69 -1.76 11.74 18.43
C TYR A 69 -2.05 11.89 16.93
N ALA A 70 -3.07 12.68 16.55
CA ALA A 70 -3.39 12.93 15.15
C ALA A 70 -2.21 13.51 14.35
N GLU A 71 -1.30 14.25 15.00
CA GLU A 71 -0.09 14.81 14.37
C GLU A 71 0.93 13.74 13.94
N LYS A 72 0.80 12.51 14.45
CA LYS A 72 1.63 11.35 14.07
C LYS A 72 0.98 10.47 13.01
N VAL A 73 -0.22 10.83 12.55
CA VAL A 73 -0.96 10.07 11.53
C VAL A 73 -0.83 10.77 10.19
N VAL A 74 -0.49 10.00 9.16
CA VAL A 74 -0.35 10.47 7.79
C VAL A 74 -1.43 9.80 6.94
N ILE A 75 -2.28 10.58 6.28
CA ILE A 75 -3.35 10.10 5.41
C ILE A 75 -2.84 9.90 3.99
N CYS A 76 -2.88 8.65 3.54
CA CYS A 76 -2.52 8.26 2.18
C CYS A 76 -3.74 8.16 1.26
N GLY A 77 -3.65 8.77 0.09
CA GLY A 77 -4.54 8.45 -1.03
C GLY A 77 -4.17 7.11 -1.65
N LEU A 78 -5.00 6.09 -1.45
CA LEU A 78 -4.75 4.75 -1.96
C LEU A 78 -5.23 4.59 -3.40
N MET A 79 -4.35 4.10 -4.28
CA MET A 79 -4.63 3.77 -5.68
C MET A 79 -3.99 2.42 -6.05
N SER A 80 -4.41 1.84 -7.18
CA SER A 80 -3.94 0.54 -7.67
C SER A 80 -3.96 0.48 -9.19
N CYS A 81 -3.48 -0.64 -9.75
CA CYS A 81 -3.76 -1.04 -11.13
C CYS A 81 -5.27 -1.10 -11.45
N ARG A 82 -5.62 -0.90 -12.73
CA ARG A 82 -6.99 -0.95 -13.25
C ARG A 82 -7.58 -2.37 -13.18
N GLY A 83 -6.81 -3.34 -13.69
CA GLY A 83 -7.21 -4.74 -13.87
C GLY A 83 -7.11 -5.58 -12.59
N ASN A 84 -7.12 -6.90 -12.75
CA ASN A 84 -6.78 -7.83 -11.67
C ASN A 84 -5.31 -7.64 -11.27
N ALA A 85 -5.07 -7.40 -9.99
CA ALA A 85 -3.74 -7.10 -9.45
C ALA A 85 -2.82 -8.33 -9.40
N TYR A 86 -3.33 -9.51 -9.75
CA TYR A 86 -2.58 -10.77 -9.83
C TYR A 86 -2.46 -11.31 -11.26
N ILE A 87 -3.04 -10.62 -12.25
CA ILE A 87 -2.94 -10.98 -13.67
C ILE A 87 -2.15 -9.86 -14.39
N PRO A 88 -0.80 -9.94 -14.44
CA PRO A 88 0.03 -8.88 -15.03
C PRO A 88 -0.28 -8.62 -16.51
N GLY A 89 -0.84 -9.60 -17.23
CA GLY A 89 -1.28 -9.45 -18.61
C GLY A 89 -2.45 -8.47 -18.82
N GLU A 90 -3.16 -8.08 -17.76
CA GLU A 90 -4.20 -7.04 -17.80
C GLU A 90 -3.65 -5.61 -17.60
N ALA A 91 -2.35 -5.48 -17.34
CA ALA A 91 -1.73 -4.18 -17.10
C ALA A 91 -1.81 -3.29 -18.34
N LEU A 92 -2.16 -2.03 -18.10
CA LEU A 92 -2.22 -1.01 -19.16
C LEU A 92 -0.82 -0.67 -19.71
N ALA A 93 -0.77 -0.19 -20.95
CA ALA A 93 0.42 0.47 -21.47
C ALA A 93 0.65 1.80 -20.72
N VAL A 94 1.89 2.32 -20.75
CA VAL A 94 2.30 3.49 -19.94
C VAL A 94 1.42 4.72 -20.18
N SER A 95 1.15 5.08 -21.44
CA SER A 95 0.33 6.25 -21.79
C SER A 95 -1.13 6.09 -21.37
N GLU A 96 -1.69 4.90 -21.56
CA GLU A 96 -3.07 4.56 -21.17
C GLU A 96 -3.23 4.57 -19.65
N ALA A 97 -2.26 4.00 -18.94
CA ALA A 97 -2.20 4.03 -17.47
C ALA A 97 -2.15 5.46 -16.93
N MET A 98 -1.30 6.32 -17.51
CA MET A 98 -1.26 7.73 -17.13
C MET A 98 -2.62 8.40 -17.31
N GLN A 99 -3.26 8.24 -18.47
CA GLN A 99 -4.56 8.83 -18.74
C GLN A 99 -5.65 8.30 -17.78
N PHE A 100 -5.69 6.98 -17.57
CA PHE A 100 -6.69 6.32 -16.74
C PHE A 100 -6.59 6.76 -15.28
N HIS A 101 -5.38 6.80 -14.73
CA HIS A 101 -5.15 7.08 -13.31
C HIS A 101 -5.23 8.57 -12.97
N SER A 102 -5.01 9.46 -13.94
CA SER A 102 -5.00 10.92 -13.72
C SER A 102 -6.26 11.45 -13.03
N TRP A 103 -7.44 10.94 -13.38
CA TRP A 103 -8.69 11.42 -12.78
C TRP A 103 -8.78 11.15 -11.28
N GLN A 104 -8.44 9.93 -10.85
CA GLN A 104 -8.52 9.57 -9.43
C GLN A 104 -7.41 10.26 -8.64
N ALA A 105 -6.21 10.36 -9.22
CA ALA A 105 -5.10 11.08 -8.63
C ALA A 105 -5.50 12.54 -8.34
N GLU A 106 -6.05 13.25 -9.32
CA GLU A 106 -6.51 14.64 -9.13
C GLU A 106 -7.57 14.76 -8.03
N LYS A 107 -8.55 13.86 -7.99
CA LYS A 107 -9.60 13.87 -6.96
C LYS A 107 -9.03 13.73 -5.55
N LEU A 108 -8.10 12.81 -5.34
CA LEU A 108 -7.48 12.59 -4.05
C LEU A 108 -6.52 13.75 -3.68
N ALA A 109 -5.77 14.30 -4.64
CA ALA A 109 -4.89 15.45 -4.42
C ALA A 109 -5.68 16.68 -3.94
N VAL A 110 -6.76 17.03 -4.64
CA VAL A 110 -7.67 18.14 -4.28
C VAL A 110 -8.35 17.91 -2.93
N ALA A 111 -8.66 16.65 -2.59
CA ALA A 111 -9.32 16.32 -1.33
C ALA A 111 -8.43 16.51 -0.09
N GLY A 112 -7.11 16.69 -0.25
CA GLY A 112 -6.21 17.02 0.85
C GLY A 112 -5.59 15.81 1.55
N ILE A 113 -5.15 14.81 0.78
CA ILE A 113 -4.24 13.77 1.28
C ILE A 113 -2.83 14.35 1.54
N ASP A 114 -2.06 13.65 2.37
CA ASP A 114 -0.66 13.98 2.67
C ASP A 114 0.30 13.43 1.60
N LEU A 115 0.11 12.18 1.17
CA LEU A 115 0.83 11.55 0.06
C LEU A 115 -0.02 10.48 -0.64
N PHE A 116 0.43 10.04 -1.81
CA PHE A 116 -0.14 8.88 -2.48
C PHE A 116 0.57 7.58 -2.10
N LEU A 117 -0.22 6.52 -1.94
CA LEU A 117 0.26 5.14 -1.95
C LEU A 117 -0.39 4.42 -3.13
N ALA A 118 0.37 4.19 -4.19
CA ALA A 118 -0.06 3.33 -5.29
C ALA A 118 0.40 1.90 -5.01
N ALA A 119 -0.53 1.03 -4.65
CA ALA A 119 -0.23 -0.30 -4.12
C ALA A 119 -0.77 -1.43 -4.98
N THR A 120 -0.17 -2.60 -4.80
CA THR A 120 -0.52 -3.84 -5.49
C THR A 120 -0.30 -3.73 -7.00
N LEU A 121 0.85 -3.20 -7.42
CA LEU A 121 1.20 -3.02 -8.83
C LEU A 121 1.85 -4.30 -9.38
N PRO A 122 1.22 -5.01 -10.34
CA PRO A 122 1.74 -6.29 -10.85
C PRO A 122 2.80 -6.14 -11.94
N ALA A 123 2.83 -5.01 -12.63
CA ALA A 123 3.63 -4.82 -13.84
C ALA A 123 4.24 -3.41 -13.95
N ILE A 124 5.41 -3.34 -14.59
CA ILE A 124 6.17 -2.08 -14.73
C ILE A 124 5.45 -1.05 -15.61
N SER A 125 4.74 -1.49 -16.65
CA SER A 125 4.09 -0.60 -17.63
C SER A 125 3.07 0.30 -16.95
N GLU A 126 2.13 -0.30 -16.23
CA GLU A 126 1.08 0.44 -15.53
C GLU A 126 1.61 1.20 -14.32
N ALA A 127 2.59 0.63 -13.60
CA ALA A 127 3.26 1.34 -12.51
C ALA A 127 3.93 2.65 -12.97
N THR A 128 4.56 2.62 -14.15
CA THR A 128 5.21 3.81 -14.75
C THR A 128 4.18 4.85 -15.17
N GLY A 129 3.08 4.44 -15.83
CA GLY A 129 2.02 5.37 -16.20
C GLY A 129 1.29 5.98 -15.01
N LEU A 130 1.00 5.17 -13.99
CA LEU A 130 0.46 5.65 -12.72
C LEU A 130 1.43 6.62 -12.05
N ALA A 131 2.74 6.34 -12.04
CA ALA A 131 3.74 7.26 -11.51
C ALA A 131 3.73 8.62 -12.22
N PHE A 132 3.57 8.67 -13.55
CA PHE A 132 3.39 9.94 -14.27
C PHE A 132 2.13 10.69 -13.82
N ALA A 133 1.00 9.99 -13.67
CA ALA A 133 -0.25 10.59 -13.20
C ALA A 133 -0.10 11.17 -11.78
N LEU A 134 0.57 10.46 -10.87
CA LEU A 134 0.82 10.93 -9.51
C LEU A 134 1.80 12.10 -9.48
N ALA A 135 2.90 12.03 -10.24
CA ALA A 135 3.90 13.08 -10.34
C ALA A 135 3.30 14.42 -10.80
N ALA A 136 2.33 14.37 -11.74
CA ALA A 136 1.65 15.55 -12.26
C ALA A 136 0.83 16.31 -11.19
N THR A 137 0.43 15.65 -10.10
CA THR A 137 -0.30 16.32 -8.99
C THR A 137 0.60 17.16 -8.09
N GLY A 138 1.93 16.99 -8.17
CA GLY A 138 2.89 17.63 -7.28
C GLY A 138 2.90 17.13 -5.84
N LYS A 139 2.06 16.16 -5.47
CA LYS A 139 2.06 15.54 -4.14
C LYS A 139 3.16 14.47 -4.04
N PRO A 140 3.76 14.27 -2.85
CA PRO A 140 4.64 13.12 -2.61
C PRO A 140 3.89 11.82 -2.87
N TYR A 141 4.61 10.80 -3.34
CA TYR A 141 4.02 9.50 -3.63
C TYR A 141 5.02 8.35 -3.45
N ALA A 142 4.48 7.18 -3.12
CA ALA A 142 5.20 5.92 -3.09
C ALA A 142 4.51 4.89 -3.99
N LEU A 143 5.32 4.04 -4.62
CA LEU A 143 4.85 2.90 -5.41
C LEU A 143 5.11 1.61 -4.65
N SER A 144 4.13 0.74 -4.56
CA SER A 144 4.23 -0.55 -3.88
C SER A 144 3.95 -1.70 -4.84
N PHE A 145 4.95 -2.56 -5.01
CA PHE A 145 4.89 -3.70 -5.92
C PHE A 145 4.45 -4.97 -5.20
N VAL A 146 3.83 -5.89 -5.95
CA VAL A 146 3.77 -7.30 -5.55
C VAL A 146 4.99 -7.99 -6.14
N VAL A 147 5.78 -8.64 -5.29
CA VAL A 147 7.04 -9.27 -5.68
C VAL A 147 7.02 -10.78 -5.47
N ARG A 148 7.78 -11.48 -6.30
CA ARG A 148 8.07 -12.90 -6.13
C ARG A 148 9.41 -13.12 -5.41
N PRO A 149 9.63 -14.27 -4.74
CA PRO A 149 10.90 -14.58 -4.06
C PRO A 149 12.14 -14.45 -4.95
N GLU A 150 11.98 -14.60 -6.27
CA GLU A 150 12.99 -14.46 -7.31
C GLU A 150 13.43 -13.00 -7.53
N GLY A 151 12.92 -12.04 -6.75
CA GLY A 151 13.31 -10.63 -6.86
C GLY A 151 12.71 -9.91 -8.05
N THR A 152 11.58 -10.38 -8.55
CA THR A 152 10.86 -9.82 -9.70
C THR A 152 9.48 -9.32 -9.30
N LEU A 153 8.89 -8.43 -10.11
CA LEU A 153 7.45 -8.15 -10.13
C LEU A 153 6.69 -9.36 -10.67
N LEU A 154 5.34 -9.33 -10.60
CA LEU A 154 4.52 -10.43 -11.12
C LEU A 154 4.66 -10.61 -12.64
N ASP A 155 4.93 -9.54 -13.39
CA ASP A 155 5.24 -9.58 -14.82
C ASP A 155 6.65 -10.13 -15.15
N GLY A 156 7.44 -10.49 -14.14
CA GLY A 156 8.80 -11.04 -14.30
C GLY A 156 9.90 -9.97 -14.37
N THR A 157 9.56 -8.67 -14.37
CA THR A 157 10.55 -7.60 -14.39
C THR A 157 11.42 -7.64 -13.13
N PRO A 158 12.77 -7.66 -13.24
CA PRO A 158 13.64 -7.57 -12.07
C PRO A 158 13.38 -6.29 -11.27
N LEU A 159 13.29 -6.40 -9.95
CA LEU A 159 12.96 -5.28 -9.06
C LEU A 159 13.93 -4.11 -9.19
N LYS A 160 15.23 -4.40 -9.39
CA LYS A 160 16.26 -3.37 -9.63
C LYS A 160 16.01 -2.59 -10.92
N ASP A 161 15.53 -3.25 -11.97
CA ASP A 161 15.30 -2.64 -13.28
C ASP A 161 14.01 -1.82 -13.27
N ALA A 162 12.97 -2.31 -12.59
CA ALA A 162 11.73 -1.57 -12.39
C ALA A 162 11.95 -0.24 -11.65
N ILE A 163 12.68 -0.27 -10.53
CA ILE A 163 12.99 0.93 -9.75
C ILE A 163 13.88 1.88 -10.56
N ALA A 164 14.95 1.39 -11.18
CA ALA A 164 15.87 2.23 -11.95
C ALA A 164 15.19 2.90 -13.15
N SER A 165 14.34 2.16 -13.87
CA SER A 165 13.60 2.66 -15.02
C SER A 165 12.64 3.79 -14.63
N ILE A 166 11.85 3.60 -13.57
CA ILE A 166 10.91 4.63 -13.10
C ILE A 166 11.64 5.85 -12.56
N ASP A 167 12.69 5.67 -11.74
CA ASP A 167 13.49 6.77 -11.20
C ASP A 167 14.18 7.61 -12.30
N ALA A 168 14.52 6.99 -13.45
CA ALA A 168 15.12 7.68 -14.59
C ALA A 168 14.09 8.37 -15.51
N THR A 169 12.85 7.91 -15.50
CA THR A 169 11.85 8.29 -16.51
C THR A 169 10.82 9.29 -15.97
N VAL A 170 10.48 9.24 -14.69
CA VAL A 170 9.38 10.03 -14.09
C VAL A 170 9.93 11.15 -13.23
N ILE A 171 9.46 12.38 -13.44
CA ILE A 171 9.88 13.58 -12.69
C ILE A 171 8.62 14.35 -12.23
N PRO A 172 8.52 14.70 -10.92
CA PRO A 172 9.33 14.21 -9.81
C PRO A 172 9.24 12.69 -9.68
N ARG A 173 10.33 12.02 -9.29
CA ARG A 173 10.36 10.58 -9.06
C ARG A 173 9.60 10.19 -7.77
N PRO A 174 9.23 8.91 -7.58
CA PRO A 174 8.64 8.45 -6.33
C PRO A 174 9.54 8.81 -5.14
N TRP A 175 8.96 9.26 -4.02
CA TRP A 175 9.74 9.52 -2.82
C TRP A 175 10.39 8.23 -2.31
N ALA A 176 9.65 7.14 -2.34
CA ALA A 176 10.09 5.81 -1.96
C ALA A 176 9.32 4.71 -2.70
N TYR A 177 9.80 3.49 -2.56
CA TYR A 177 9.11 2.28 -3.00
C TYR A 177 8.72 1.44 -1.78
N MET A 178 7.72 0.58 -1.95
CA MET A 178 7.27 -0.38 -0.95
C MET A 178 7.03 -1.73 -1.64
N VAL A 179 6.79 -2.74 -0.82
CA VAL A 179 6.26 -4.03 -1.25
C VAL A 179 4.94 -4.25 -0.52
N ASN A 180 3.95 -4.87 -1.15
CA ASN A 180 2.74 -5.26 -0.46
C ASN A 180 2.12 -6.54 -1.01
N CYS A 181 1.17 -7.07 -0.25
CA CYS A 181 0.39 -8.24 -0.63
C CYS A 181 1.26 -9.46 -1.00
N THR A 182 2.30 -9.66 -0.20
CA THR A 182 3.20 -10.81 -0.22
C THR A 182 3.63 -11.11 1.22
N HIS A 183 4.08 -12.32 1.48
CA HIS A 183 4.54 -12.73 2.80
C HIS A 183 5.90 -12.11 3.16
N ALA A 184 6.19 -11.96 4.45
CA ALA A 184 7.45 -11.39 4.94
C ALA A 184 8.69 -12.15 4.42
N SER A 185 8.63 -13.49 4.35
CA SER A 185 9.73 -14.31 3.82
C SER A 185 9.97 -14.06 2.32
N PHE A 186 8.90 -13.87 1.53
CA PHE A 186 9.01 -13.62 0.10
C PHE A 186 9.57 -12.22 -0.18
N ALA A 187 9.08 -11.21 0.54
CA ALA A 187 9.64 -9.86 0.48
C ALA A 187 11.13 -9.85 0.84
N ARG A 188 11.53 -10.60 1.89
CA ARG A 188 12.93 -10.74 2.28
C ARG A 188 13.77 -11.36 1.16
N SER A 189 13.33 -12.48 0.59
CA SER A 189 14.01 -13.16 -0.52
C SER A 189 14.15 -12.24 -1.73
N ALA A 190 13.06 -11.55 -2.10
CA ALA A 190 13.04 -10.64 -3.24
C ALA A 190 14.04 -9.48 -3.07
N LEU A 191 14.05 -8.82 -1.90
CA LEU A 191 14.93 -7.68 -1.63
C LEU A 191 16.40 -8.07 -1.51
N MET A 192 16.67 -9.30 -1.10
CA MET A 192 18.03 -9.85 -0.96
C MET A 192 18.52 -10.62 -2.19
N HIS A 193 17.68 -10.76 -3.22
CA HIS A 193 18.02 -11.54 -4.40
C HIS A 193 19.28 -11.00 -5.10
N GLU A 194 20.26 -11.87 -5.34
CA GLU A 194 21.60 -11.48 -5.82
C GLU A 194 21.56 -10.83 -7.20
N THR A 195 20.77 -11.41 -8.12
CA THR A 195 20.68 -10.94 -9.51
C THR A 195 19.64 -9.86 -9.73
N ASN A 196 18.41 -10.05 -9.24
CA ASN A 196 17.24 -9.23 -9.60
C ASN A 196 16.99 -8.05 -8.65
N SER A 197 17.71 -7.98 -7.52
CA SER A 197 17.72 -6.84 -6.60
C SER A 197 19.09 -6.17 -6.56
N SER A 198 19.24 -5.13 -5.74
CA SER A 198 20.51 -4.43 -5.54
C SER A 198 20.57 -3.69 -4.21
N ALA A 199 21.74 -3.15 -3.85
CA ALA A 199 21.87 -2.26 -2.70
C ALA A 199 21.01 -0.99 -2.85
N THR A 200 20.90 -0.45 -4.07
CA THR A 200 20.02 0.69 -4.37
C THR A 200 18.56 0.36 -4.12
N VAL A 201 18.10 -0.83 -4.51
CA VAL A 201 16.73 -1.29 -4.20
C VAL A 201 16.49 -1.27 -2.70
N ARG A 202 17.41 -1.80 -1.89
CA ARG A 202 17.28 -1.81 -0.42
C ARG A 202 17.29 -0.42 0.23
N GLN A 203 17.85 0.58 -0.45
CA GLN A 203 17.77 1.98 0.00
C GLN A 203 16.47 2.66 -0.43
N ARG A 204 15.92 2.29 -1.60
CA ARG A 204 14.70 2.88 -2.18
C ARG A 204 13.42 2.25 -1.65
N VAL A 205 13.45 0.96 -1.28
CA VAL A 205 12.31 0.26 -0.67
C VAL A 205 12.29 0.51 0.83
N VAL A 206 11.28 1.23 1.31
CA VAL A 206 11.19 1.66 2.71
C VAL A 206 10.20 0.86 3.55
N GLY A 207 9.45 -0.08 2.95
CA GLY A 207 8.41 -0.75 3.70
C GLY A 207 7.77 -1.97 3.07
N LEU A 208 7.04 -2.71 3.90
CA LEU A 208 6.23 -3.87 3.55
C LEU A 208 4.85 -3.76 4.21
N LEU A 209 3.78 -3.95 3.41
CA LEU A 209 2.46 -4.29 3.92
C LEU A 209 2.19 -5.79 3.65
N ALA A 210 2.42 -6.63 4.66
CA ALA A 210 2.54 -8.08 4.50
C ALA A 210 1.20 -8.80 4.47
N ASN A 211 1.10 -9.88 3.69
CA ASN A 211 0.06 -10.89 3.88
C ASN A 211 0.39 -11.76 5.09
N THR A 212 -0.63 -12.35 5.72
CA THR A 212 -0.44 -13.31 6.81
C THR A 212 -0.02 -14.68 6.30
N ALA A 213 -0.49 -15.10 5.14
CA ALA A 213 -0.15 -16.41 4.59
C ALA A 213 1.11 -16.38 3.72
N ALA A 214 1.97 -17.39 3.91
CA ALA A 214 3.14 -17.68 3.08
C ALA A 214 2.77 -18.39 1.76
N LEU A 215 1.76 -17.86 1.07
CA LEU A 215 1.25 -18.35 -0.21
C LEU A 215 1.53 -17.32 -1.30
N SER A 216 1.67 -17.80 -2.54
CA SER A 216 1.72 -16.90 -3.70
C SER A 216 0.43 -16.10 -3.83
N PRO A 217 0.47 -14.92 -4.46
CA PRO A 217 -0.73 -14.13 -4.67
C PRO A 217 -1.85 -14.89 -5.39
N GLU A 218 -1.49 -15.73 -6.36
CA GLU A 218 -2.44 -16.57 -7.11
C GLU A 218 -3.09 -17.64 -6.22
N GLU A 219 -2.31 -18.33 -5.38
CA GLU A 219 -2.83 -19.33 -4.43
C GLU A 219 -3.78 -18.69 -3.40
N LEU A 220 -3.56 -17.43 -3.02
CA LEU A 220 -4.45 -16.70 -2.12
C LEU A 220 -5.74 -16.25 -2.81
N ASP A 221 -5.66 -15.79 -4.06
CA ASP A 221 -6.84 -15.36 -4.83
C ASP A 221 -7.79 -16.53 -5.09
N ASP A 222 -7.23 -17.73 -5.33
CA ASP A 222 -7.99 -18.97 -5.57
C ASP A 222 -8.42 -19.71 -4.28
N SER A 223 -8.01 -19.23 -3.09
CA SER A 223 -8.34 -19.89 -1.82
C SER A 223 -9.81 -19.70 -1.45
N THR A 224 -10.50 -20.82 -1.17
CA THR A 224 -11.91 -20.81 -0.71
C THR A 224 -12.05 -20.66 0.80
N SER A 225 -10.94 -20.71 1.55
CA SER A 225 -10.88 -20.55 3.00
C SER A 225 -9.87 -19.50 3.41
N LEU A 226 -10.09 -18.91 4.59
CA LEU A 226 -9.12 -18.01 5.20
C LEU A 226 -7.89 -18.82 5.64
N VAL A 227 -6.74 -18.49 5.05
CA VAL A 227 -5.44 -18.97 5.50
C VAL A 227 -4.75 -17.80 6.19
N GLU A 228 -4.57 -17.89 7.50
CA GLU A 228 -3.85 -16.89 8.29
C GLU A 228 -2.76 -17.54 9.15
N GLU A 229 -1.62 -16.87 9.24
CA GLU A 229 -0.62 -17.12 10.28
C GLU A 229 -1.09 -16.50 11.60
N ASP A 230 -0.66 -17.05 12.73
CA ASP A 230 -1.03 -16.45 14.02
C ASP A 230 -0.44 -15.04 14.18
N PRO A 231 -1.13 -14.14 14.91
CA PRO A 231 -0.68 -12.76 15.09
C PRO A 231 0.74 -12.60 15.66
N GLU A 232 1.20 -13.50 16.54
CA GLU A 232 2.52 -13.39 17.16
C GLU A 232 3.63 -13.70 16.15
N SER A 233 3.47 -14.80 15.40
CA SER A 233 4.41 -15.17 14.35
C SER A 233 4.48 -14.09 13.26
N PHE A 234 3.32 -13.57 12.81
CA PHE A 234 3.26 -12.45 11.86
C PHE A 234 3.99 -11.21 12.38
N GLY A 235 3.69 -10.78 13.61
CA GLY A 235 4.30 -9.59 14.21
C GLY A 235 5.82 -9.73 14.34
N ASN A 236 6.30 -10.93 14.71
CA ASN A 236 7.72 -11.23 14.83
C ASN A 236 8.44 -11.22 13.47
N SER A 237 7.85 -11.86 12.45
CA SER A 237 8.45 -12.00 11.12
C SER A 237 8.52 -10.66 10.39
N VAL A 238 7.45 -9.85 10.44
CA VAL A 238 7.42 -8.51 9.84
C VAL A 238 8.36 -7.56 10.58
N ALA A 239 8.39 -7.57 11.91
CA ALA A 239 9.33 -6.75 12.68
C ALA A 239 10.82 -7.15 12.48
N ALA A 240 11.09 -8.38 12.04
CA ALA A 240 12.45 -8.80 11.68
C ALA A 240 12.98 -8.05 10.46
N LEU A 241 12.13 -7.70 9.50
CA LEU A 241 12.54 -6.96 8.31
C LEU A 241 13.04 -5.54 8.64
N HIS A 242 12.51 -4.92 9.70
CA HIS A 242 13.07 -3.67 10.21
C HIS A 242 14.52 -3.84 10.65
N ARG A 243 14.83 -4.92 11.36
CA ARG A 243 16.18 -5.21 11.86
C ARG A 243 17.15 -5.54 10.75
N GLU A 244 16.72 -6.42 9.85
CA GLU A 244 17.59 -7.04 8.86
C GLU A 244 17.81 -6.13 7.66
N LEU A 245 16.77 -5.41 7.24
CA LEU A 245 16.76 -4.64 6.00
C LEU A 245 16.54 -3.14 6.23
N GLY A 246 16.28 -2.71 7.47
CA GLY A 246 16.10 -1.30 7.79
C GLY A 246 14.74 -0.71 7.39
N LEU A 247 13.77 -1.55 6.97
CA LEU A 247 12.44 -1.10 6.54
C LEU A 247 11.76 -0.26 7.64
N LYS A 248 11.15 0.86 7.27
CA LYS A 248 10.57 1.86 8.20
C LYS A 248 9.05 1.80 8.28
N ILE A 249 8.38 1.44 7.18
CA ILE A 249 6.92 1.36 7.10
C ILE A 249 6.54 -0.12 7.07
N LEU A 250 5.97 -0.62 8.16
CA LEU A 250 5.59 -2.03 8.30
C LEU A 250 4.13 -2.13 8.70
N GLY A 251 3.37 -2.96 7.99
CA GLY A 251 1.95 -3.13 8.22
C GLY A 251 1.40 -4.39 7.55
N GLY A 252 0.08 -4.42 7.36
CA GLY A 252 -0.65 -5.57 6.84
C GLY A 252 -1.35 -5.32 5.50
N CYS A 253 -1.57 -6.39 4.73
CA CYS A 253 -2.36 -6.45 3.50
C CYS A 253 -3.46 -7.52 3.67
N CYS A 254 -3.53 -8.55 2.81
CA CYS A 254 -4.56 -9.58 2.90
C CYS A 254 -4.35 -10.49 4.11
N GLY A 255 -5.46 -10.81 4.79
CA GLY A 255 -5.48 -11.70 5.96
C GLY A 255 -5.09 -11.06 7.29
N THR A 256 -4.71 -9.77 7.32
CA THR A 256 -4.39 -9.07 8.57
C THR A 256 -5.61 -8.39 9.19
N ASP A 257 -5.60 -8.28 10.51
CA ASP A 257 -6.55 -7.52 11.32
C ASP A 257 -5.84 -6.78 12.46
N ASP A 258 -6.62 -6.25 13.40
CA ASP A 258 -6.14 -5.54 14.58
C ASP A 258 -5.21 -6.40 15.47
N ARG A 259 -5.47 -7.71 15.61
CA ARG A 259 -4.64 -8.64 16.39
C ARG A 259 -3.21 -8.69 15.83
N HIS A 260 -3.10 -8.80 14.51
CA HIS A 260 -1.82 -8.84 13.79
C HIS A 260 -1.06 -7.50 13.91
N ILE A 261 -1.76 -6.38 13.69
CA ILE A 261 -1.14 -5.05 13.75
C ILE A 261 -0.74 -4.69 15.19
N ARG A 262 -1.52 -5.10 16.20
CA ARG A 262 -1.18 -4.96 17.62
C ARG A 262 0.08 -5.73 17.98
N SER A 263 0.19 -6.98 17.52
CA SER A 263 1.39 -7.79 17.70
C SER A 263 2.62 -7.12 17.09
N LEU A 264 2.52 -6.68 15.82
CA LEU A 264 3.58 -5.93 15.14
C LEU A 264 3.97 -4.65 15.91
N ALA A 265 3.00 -3.84 16.31
CA ALA A 265 3.22 -2.60 17.05
C ALA A 265 3.96 -2.85 18.37
N SER A 266 3.58 -3.89 19.12
CA SER A 266 4.28 -4.31 20.34
C SER A 266 5.75 -4.66 20.08
N GLN A 267 6.05 -5.40 19.00
CA GLN A 267 7.42 -5.75 18.63
C GLN A 267 8.27 -4.53 18.25
N LEU A 268 7.68 -3.56 17.57
CA LEU A 268 8.35 -2.31 17.17
C LEU A 268 8.56 -1.36 18.37
N ALA A 269 7.59 -1.27 19.28
CA ALA A 269 7.64 -0.38 20.43
C ALA A 269 8.63 -0.82 21.51
N LYS A 270 8.83 -2.13 21.72
CA LYS A 270 9.84 -2.68 22.66
C LYS A 270 11.26 -2.14 22.44
N ARG A 271 11.55 -1.60 21.25
CA ARG A 271 12.89 -1.15 20.82
C ARG A 271 13.13 0.35 20.94
N ARG A 272 12.09 1.14 21.23
CA ARG A 272 12.24 2.59 21.45
C ARG A 272 12.58 2.93 22.91
N LYS A 273 12.48 1.95 23.81
CA LYS A 273 12.98 2.02 25.18
C LYS A 273 14.41 1.50 25.23
#